data_AF-A0A7X0IDY8-F1
#
_entry.id   AF-A0A7X0IDY8-F1
#
_cell.length_a   1.000
_cell.length_b   1.000
_cell.length_c   1.000
_cell.angle_alpha   90.00
_cell.angle_beta   90.00
_cell.angle_gamma   90.00
#
_symmetry.space_group_name_H-M   'P 1'
#
loop_
_entity.id
_entity.type
_entity.pdbx_description
1 polymer ?
#
loop_
_entity_poly.entity_id
_entity_poly.type
_entity_poly.pdbx_seq_one_letter_code
_entity_poly.pdbx_strand_id
1 'polypeptide(L)'
;MNALPPGRRRICLALDIEKYSSRGNVAHIALQERLVAIVKEAMAHAQVPWVMNDVQDQGDGLLVIQPPGVDEPRVVPGLVNGLCWAVGRANSHVLSSRRLRLRVALSVGIVHRAAAGYVGDAVIGVSRLLDSVVLRDTLSANPGHDIALIVADDLYHDVIAHGYPGLDPAAFTKVHIEIPAKGFTADAWTHLPRLDHAGMAATGPRETSRGHLARDVAMGAAVVAISTGLTSIFTAALDAADHTSGYDTAGSPYDGSTEGADTGHGLDDGHATDMADADG
;
A
#
# COMPACT_ATOMS: atom_id res chain seq x y z
N MET A 1 30.05 20.34 2.02
CA MET A 1 28.81 19.97 1.31
C MET A 1 28.50 18.53 1.68
N ASN A 2 27.38 18.27 2.37
CA ASN A 2 26.95 16.87 2.56
C ASN A 2 26.64 16.29 1.19
N ALA A 3 27.20 15.12 0.89
CA ALA A 3 26.95 14.44 -0.37
C ALA A 3 25.44 14.17 -0.51
N LEU A 4 24.88 14.55 -1.65
CA LEU A 4 23.49 14.25 -1.98
C LEU A 4 23.30 12.72 -1.97
N PRO A 5 22.29 12.17 -1.27
CA PRO A 5 21.99 10.74 -1.34
C PRO A 5 21.79 10.30 -2.79
N PRO A 6 22.16 9.07 -3.16
CA PRO A 6 22.05 8.60 -4.54
C PRO A 6 20.59 8.62 -5.00
N GLY A 7 20.35 9.23 -6.16
CA GLY A 7 19.08 9.12 -6.87
C GLY A 7 19.00 7.79 -7.61
N ARG A 8 17.88 7.08 -7.50
CA ARG A 8 17.67 5.81 -8.22
C ARG A 8 16.33 5.79 -8.92
N ARG A 9 16.29 5.23 -10.13
CA ARG A 9 15.03 5.01 -10.86
C ARG A 9 14.21 3.96 -10.12
N ARG A 10 12.98 4.32 -9.73
CA ARG A 10 12.08 3.47 -8.93
C ARG A 10 10.63 3.66 -9.37
N ILE A 11 9.86 2.58 -9.31
CA ILE A 11 8.39 2.64 -9.41
C ILE A 11 7.83 3.14 -8.08
N CYS A 12 6.92 4.11 -8.19
CA CYS A 12 6.15 4.66 -7.09
C CYS A 12 4.68 4.28 -7.29
N LEU A 13 4.07 3.70 -6.27
CA LEU A 13 2.66 3.31 -6.22
C LEU A 13 1.99 4.12 -5.13
N ALA A 14 0.96 4.88 -5.46
CA ALA A 14 0.10 5.52 -4.47
C ALA A 14 -1.33 4.97 -4.60
N LEU A 15 -1.97 4.65 -3.48
CA LEU A 15 -3.35 4.16 -3.48
C LEU A 15 -4.14 4.78 -2.34
N ASP A 16 -5.43 5.00 -2.56
CA ASP A 16 -6.38 5.37 -1.52
C ASP A 16 -7.73 4.65 -1.69
N ILE A 17 -8.53 4.66 -0.62
CA ILE A 17 -9.85 4.04 -0.57
C ILE A 17 -10.92 5.08 -0.90
N GLU A 18 -11.82 4.75 -1.82
CA GLU A 18 -12.97 5.61 -2.14
C GLU A 18 -13.89 5.80 -0.92
N LYS A 19 -14.29 7.05 -0.65
CA LYS A 19 -15.21 7.41 0.45
C LYS A 19 -14.73 6.91 1.82
N TYR A 20 -13.42 7.04 2.09
CA TYR A 20 -12.85 6.72 3.39
C TYR A 20 -13.37 7.63 4.51
N SER A 21 -13.41 8.94 4.28
CA SER A 21 -13.73 9.97 5.28
C SER A 21 -15.16 9.91 5.84
N SER A 22 -16.09 9.24 5.18
CA SER A 22 -17.49 9.13 5.63
C SER A 22 -17.75 7.96 6.61
N ARG A 23 -16.69 7.37 7.17
CA ARG A 23 -16.76 6.17 8.03
C ARG A 23 -16.25 6.47 9.44
N GLY A 24 -16.67 5.67 10.42
CA GLY A 24 -16.19 5.78 11.81
C GLY A 24 -14.87 5.04 12.05
N ASN A 25 -14.19 5.36 13.16
CA ASN A 25 -12.83 4.90 13.48
C ASN A 25 -12.63 3.37 13.41
N VAL A 26 -13.60 2.56 13.88
CA VAL A 26 -13.51 1.09 13.81
C VAL A 26 -13.46 0.60 12.35
N ALA A 27 -14.25 1.22 11.48
CA ALA A 27 -14.23 0.91 10.06
C ALA A 27 -12.95 1.39 9.39
N HIS A 28 -12.36 2.50 9.85
CA HIS A 28 -11.07 3.00 9.36
C HIS A 28 -9.93 2.03 9.63
N ILE A 29 -9.82 1.52 10.86
CA ILE A 29 -8.80 0.53 11.24
C ILE A 29 -8.93 -0.73 10.37
N ALA A 30 -10.13 -1.30 10.28
CA ALA A 30 -10.37 -2.49 9.48
C ALA A 30 -10.11 -2.27 7.98
N LEU A 31 -10.37 -1.07 7.45
CA LEU A 31 -10.10 -0.74 6.05
C LEU A 31 -8.60 -0.56 5.78
N GLN A 32 -7.85 0.05 6.70
CA GLN A 32 -6.39 0.17 6.58
C GLN A 32 -5.72 -1.20 6.60
N GLU A 33 -6.12 -2.09 7.53
CA GLU A 33 -5.61 -3.47 7.57
C GLU A 33 -5.89 -4.22 6.27
N ARG A 34 -7.10 -4.08 5.72
CA ARG A 34 -7.48 -4.67 4.43
C ARG A 34 -6.66 -4.10 3.28
N LEU A 35 -6.44 -2.78 3.24
CA LEU A 35 -5.62 -2.14 2.20
C LEU A 35 -4.20 -2.67 2.23
N VAL A 36 -3.56 -2.72 3.40
CA VAL A 36 -2.20 -3.26 3.54
C VAL A 36 -2.13 -4.72 3.10
N ALA A 37 -3.12 -5.55 3.46
CA ALA A 37 -3.18 -6.95 3.04
C ALA A 37 -3.31 -7.09 1.51
N ILE A 38 -4.15 -6.27 0.88
CA ILE A 38 -4.34 -6.24 -0.58
C ILE A 38 -3.04 -5.86 -1.29
N VAL A 39 -2.35 -4.82 -0.81
CA VAL A 39 -1.11 -4.37 -1.45
C VAL A 39 0.01 -5.40 -1.27
N LYS A 40 0.13 -6.02 -0.09
CA LYS A 40 1.10 -7.12 0.15
C LYS A 40 0.92 -8.27 -0.83
N GLU A 41 -0.33 -8.66 -1.06
CA GLU A 41 -0.67 -9.71 -2.00
C GLU A 41 -0.39 -9.33 -3.44
N ALA A 42 -0.76 -8.11 -3.85
CA ALA A 42 -0.44 -7.61 -5.17
C ALA A 42 1.07 -7.56 -5.44
N MET A 43 1.87 -7.17 -4.44
CA MET A 43 3.33 -7.20 -4.53
C MET A 43 3.88 -8.62 -4.66
N ALA A 44 3.29 -9.60 -3.97
CA ALA A 44 3.64 -11.01 -4.11
C ALA A 44 3.35 -11.52 -5.54
N HIS A 45 2.20 -11.14 -6.13
CA HIS A 45 1.88 -11.41 -7.53
C HIS A 45 2.89 -10.77 -8.51
N ALA A 46 3.37 -9.57 -8.21
CA ALA A 46 4.44 -8.90 -8.96
C ALA A 46 5.84 -9.50 -8.71
N GLN A 47 5.96 -10.49 -7.82
CA GLN A 47 7.21 -11.07 -7.35
C GLN A 47 8.18 -10.02 -6.80
N VAL A 48 7.66 -8.99 -6.13
CA VAL A 48 8.44 -7.99 -5.40
C VAL A 48 8.19 -8.23 -3.91
N PRO A 49 9.16 -8.78 -3.14
CA PRO A 49 8.95 -9.08 -1.73
C PRO A 49 8.56 -7.82 -0.95
N TRP A 50 7.50 -7.89 -0.13
CA TRP A 50 7.01 -6.75 0.65
C TRP A 50 8.11 -6.02 1.42
N VAL A 51 9.00 -6.78 2.07
CA VAL A 51 10.14 -6.28 2.88
C VAL A 51 11.17 -5.46 2.08
N MET A 52 11.18 -5.58 0.76
CA MET A 52 12.07 -4.83 -0.12
C MET A 52 11.48 -3.49 -0.56
N ASN A 53 10.19 -3.26 -0.27
CA ASN A 53 9.52 -2.00 -0.56
C ASN A 53 9.59 -1.09 0.64
N ASP A 54 9.79 0.20 0.39
CA ASP A 54 9.59 1.20 1.41
C ASP A 54 8.14 1.69 1.36
N VAL A 55 7.49 1.77 2.51
CA VAL A 55 6.07 2.09 2.63
C VAL A 55 5.92 3.31 3.53
N GLN A 56 5.12 4.27 3.08
CA GLN A 56 4.76 5.46 3.82
C GLN A 56 3.24 5.52 3.94
N ASP A 57 2.76 5.59 5.17
CA ASP A 57 1.35 5.76 5.46
C ASP A 57 0.91 7.18 5.10
N GLN A 58 -0.22 7.29 4.40
CA GLN A 58 -0.77 8.57 3.93
C GLN A 58 -2.18 8.78 4.51
N GLY A 59 -2.34 8.57 5.82
CA GLY A 59 -3.65 8.66 6.49
C GLY A 59 -4.61 7.56 6.03
N ASP A 60 -5.32 7.78 4.93
CA ASP A 60 -6.27 6.84 4.32
C ASP A 60 -5.73 6.08 3.10
N GLY A 61 -4.49 6.38 2.72
CA GLY A 61 -3.79 5.74 1.61
C GLY A 61 -2.42 5.19 1.97
N LEU A 62 -1.76 4.61 0.97
CA LEU A 62 -0.39 4.13 1.04
C LEU A 62 0.42 4.70 -0.11
N LEU A 63 1.65 5.13 0.18
CA LEU A 63 2.68 5.36 -0.81
C LEU A 63 3.72 4.25 -0.68
N VAL A 64 3.93 3.48 -1.75
CA VAL A 64 4.89 2.39 -1.81
C VAL A 64 5.96 2.73 -2.85
N ILE A 65 7.22 2.67 -2.42
CA ILE A 65 8.39 2.92 -3.24
C ILE A 65 9.12 1.59 -3.43
N GLN A 66 9.17 1.11 -4.68
CA GLN A 66 9.77 -0.18 -4.99
C GLN A 66 11.31 -0.13 -4.88
N PRO A 67 11.97 -1.30 -4.70
CA PRO A 67 13.42 -1.37 -4.80
C PRO A 67 13.87 -0.96 -6.21
N PRO A 68 15.08 -0.38 -6.34
CA PRO A 68 15.63 -0.05 -7.65
C PRO A 68 16.02 -1.33 -8.42
N GLY A 69 16.00 -1.26 -9.75
CA GLY A 69 16.43 -2.37 -10.62
C GLY A 69 15.42 -3.50 -10.76
N VAL A 70 14.14 -3.25 -10.47
CA VAL A 70 13.05 -4.17 -10.80
C VAL A 70 12.87 -4.26 -12.31
N ASP A 71 12.41 -5.42 -12.77
CA ASP A 71 12.02 -5.68 -14.16
C ASP A 71 10.62 -5.09 -14.41
N GLU A 72 10.57 -3.83 -14.86
CA GLU A 72 9.33 -3.05 -14.97
C GLU A 72 8.29 -3.66 -15.92
N PRO A 73 8.68 -4.17 -17.12
CA PRO A 73 7.78 -4.93 -18.00
C PRO A 73 7.07 -6.11 -17.34
N ARG A 74 7.68 -6.73 -16.32
CA ARG A 74 7.07 -7.83 -15.56
C ARG A 74 6.31 -7.32 -14.33
N VAL A 75 6.89 -6.36 -13.61
CA VAL A 75 6.38 -5.90 -12.32
C VAL A 75 5.12 -5.04 -12.48
N VAL A 76 5.05 -4.16 -13.49
CA VAL A 76 3.87 -3.29 -13.68
C VAL A 76 2.61 -4.12 -13.99
N PRO A 77 2.60 -5.03 -14.98
CA PRO A 77 1.45 -5.92 -15.19
C PRO A 77 1.14 -6.81 -13.99
N GLY A 78 2.17 -7.41 -13.38
CA GLY A 78 2.01 -8.29 -12.22
C GLY A 78 1.37 -7.58 -11.02
N LEU A 79 1.74 -6.31 -10.80
CA LEU A 79 1.17 -5.47 -9.74
C LEU A 79 -0.29 -5.12 -10.02
N VAL A 80 -0.61 -4.67 -11.23
CA VAL A 80 -1.99 -4.29 -11.59
C VAL A 80 -2.93 -5.49 -11.54
N ASN A 81 -2.50 -6.64 -12.08
CA ASN A 81 -3.28 -7.87 -12.03
C ASN A 81 -3.40 -8.44 -10.61
N GLY A 82 -2.32 -8.36 -9.82
CA GLY A 82 -2.31 -8.71 -8.41
C GLY A 82 -3.29 -7.87 -7.58
N LEU A 83 -3.38 -6.56 -7.84
CA LEU A 83 -4.36 -5.68 -7.21
C LEU A 83 -5.79 -6.11 -7.58
N CYS A 84 -6.06 -6.39 -8.85
CA CYS A 84 -7.38 -6.86 -9.28
C CYS A 84 -7.78 -8.17 -8.58
N TRP A 85 -6.82 -9.09 -8.44
CA TRP A 85 -7.03 -10.37 -7.77
C TRP A 85 -7.32 -10.17 -6.29
N ALA A 86 -6.47 -9.41 -5.60
CA ALA A 86 -6.56 -9.19 -4.17
C ALA A 86 -7.84 -8.43 -3.79
N VAL A 87 -8.20 -7.39 -4.54
CA VAL A 87 -9.45 -6.63 -4.34
C VAL A 87 -10.67 -7.49 -4.66
N GLY A 88 -10.65 -8.24 -5.76
CA GLY A 88 -11.74 -9.15 -6.14
C GLY A 88 -12.01 -10.20 -5.06
N ARG A 89 -10.95 -10.82 -4.53
CA ARG A 89 -11.03 -11.75 -3.41
C ARG A 89 -11.53 -11.07 -2.13
N ALA A 90 -11.04 -9.88 -1.81
CA ALA A 90 -11.47 -9.12 -0.63
C ALA A 90 -12.94 -8.68 -0.70
N ASN A 91 -13.54 -8.63 -1.89
CA ASN A 91 -14.92 -8.26 -2.12
C ASN A 91 -15.87 -9.46 -2.36
N SER A 92 -15.36 -10.70 -2.51
CA SER A 92 -16.16 -11.86 -2.95
C SER A 92 -17.31 -12.25 -2.03
N HIS A 93 -17.22 -11.93 -0.73
CA HIS A 93 -18.21 -12.27 0.29
C HIS A 93 -18.78 -11.04 1.00
N VAL A 94 -18.71 -9.88 0.34
CA VAL A 94 -19.07 -8.59 0.94
C VAL A 94 -20.27 -7.99 0.20
N LEU A 95 -21.21 -7.42 0.95
CA LEU A 95 -22.34 -6.70 0.37
C LEU A 95 -21.84 -5.52 -0.48
N SER A 96 -22.60 -5.14 -1.52
CA SER A 96 -22.25 -4.02 -2.41
C SER A 96 -21.90 -2.73 -1.67
N SER A 97 -22.63 -2.40 -0.58
CA SER A 97 -22.38 -1.23 0.28
C SER A 97 -21.09 -1.28 1.09
N ARG A 98 -20.46 -2.46 1.20
CA ARG A 98 -19.21 -2.70 1.93
C ARG A 98 -18.05 -3.07 1.00
N ARG A 99 -18.26 -3.06 -0.32
CA ARG A 99 -17.19 -3.27 -1.31
C ARG A 99 -16.12 -2.21 -1.12
N LEU A 100 -14.87 -2.68 -1.13
CA LEU A 100 -13.69 -1.84 -1.11
C LEU A 100 -13.38 -1.46 -2.56
N ARG A 101 -13.24 -0.16 -2.80
CA ARG A 101 -12.93 0.42 -4.11
C ARG A 101 -11.70 1.31 -3.97
N LEU A 102 -10.76 1.21 -4.89
CA LEU A 102 -9.44 1.84 -4.84
C LEU A 102 -9.22 2.77 -6.02
N ARG A 103 -8.62 3.93 -5.73
CA ARG A 103 -7.89 4.71 -6.73
C ARG A 103 -6.42 4.36 -6.60
N VAL A 104 -5.78 4.17 -7.74
CA VAL A 104 -4.38 3.71 -7.82
C VAL A 104 -3.63 4.58 -8.81
N ALA A 105 -2.49 5.09 -8.41
CA ALA A 105 -1.58 5.84 -9.26
C ALA A 105 -0.22 5.15 -9.33
N LEU A 106 0.33 5.09 -10.54
CA LEU A 106 1.69 4.61 -10.80
C LEU A 106 2.52 5.70 -11.48
N SER A 107 3.72 5.91 -10.97
CA SER A 107 4.73 6.76 -11.60
C SER A 107 6.09 6.09 -11.50
N VAL A 108 7.02 6.58 -12.31
CA VAL A 108 8.40 6.11 -12.29
C VAL A 108 9.37 7.27 -12.45
N GLY A 109 10.55 7.18 -11.87
CA GLY A 109 11.58 8.22 -12.03
C GLY A 109 12.65 8.16 -10.95
N ILE A 110 13.54 9.15 -10.98
CA ILE A 110 14.64 9.27 -10.01
C ILE A 110 14.10 9.71 -8.64
N VAL A 111 14.38 8.91 -7.63
CA VAL A 111 13.93 9.13 -6.26
C VAL A 111 15.12 9.08 -5.30
N HIS A 112 15.15 10.01 -4.33
CA HIS A 112 16.16 10.12 -3.28
C HIS A 112 15.55 9.81 -1.92
N ARG A 113 16.26 9.05 -1.09
CA ARG A 113 15.92 8.90 0.33
C ARG A 113 16.25 10.21 1.06
N ALA A 114 15.30 10.72 1.82
CA ALA A 114 15.41 11.95 2.61
C ALA A 114 14.99 11.70 4.08
N ALA A 115 15.16 12.70 4.94
CA ALA A 115 14.90 12.59 6.37
C ALA A 115 13.45 12.20 6.69
N ALA A 116 12.47 12.74 5.94
CA ALA A 116 11.05 12.47 6.13
C ALA A 116 10.49 11.40 5.16
N GLY A 117 11.36 10.66 4.46
CA GLY A 117 10.90 9.65 3.51
C GLY A 117 11.60 9.73 2.15
N TYR A 118 10.84 10.03 1.10
CA TYR A 118 11.32 10.02 -0.27
C TYR A 118 10.98 11.33 -0.98
N VAL A 119 11.90 11.81 -1.80
CA VAL A 119 11.74 13.02 -2.62
C VAL A 119 12.11 12.72 -4.07
N GLY A 120 11.44 13.40 -4.99
CA GLY A 120 11.64 13.28 -6.42
C GLY A 120 10.34 13.55 -7.18
N ASP A 121 10.46 13.94 -8.44
CA ASP A 121 9.31 14.32 -9.26
C ASP A 121 8.33 13.15 -9.44
N ALA A 122 8.82 11.92 -9.48
CA ALA A 122 7.96 10.73 -9.51
C ALA A 122 7.10 10.56 -8.24
N VAL A 123 7.63 10.94 -7.07
CA VAL A 123 6.89 10.87 -5.79
C VAL A 123 5.84 11.97 -5.74
N ILE A 124 6.19 13.19 -6.16
CA ILE A 124 5.23 14.31 -6.23
C ILE A 124 4.15 13.98 -7.27
N GLY A 125 4.57 13.56 -8.46
CA GLY A 125 3.71 13.19 -9.57
C GLY A 125 2.70 12.13 -9.19
N VAL A 126 3.13 10.99 -8.62
CA VAL A 126 2.20 9.91 -8.26
C VAL A 126 1.14 10.36 -7.25
N SER A 127 1.51 11.18 -6.27
CA SER A 127 0.55 11.74 -5.30
C SER A 127 -0.45 12.69 -5.98
N ARG A 128 0.02 13.55 -6.90
CA ARG A 128 -0.86 14.46 -7.65
C ARG A 128 -1.78 13.74 -8.62
N LEU A 129 -1.31 12.67 -9.27
CA LEU A 129 -2.14 11.81 -10.10
C LEU A 129 -3.24 11.14 -9.27
N LEU A 130 -2.91 10.61 -8.08
CA LEU A 130 -3.88 10.00 -7.17
C LEU A 130 -4.96 11.00 -6.70
N ASP A 131 -4.54 12.24 -6.41
CA ASP A 131 -5.40 13.34 -5.96
C ASP A 131 -6.29 13.93 -7.07
N SER A 132 -6.03 13.58 -8.35
CA SER A 132 -6.70 14.20 -9.48
C SER A 132 -8.21 13.95 -9.49
N VAL A 133 -8.97 14.98 -9.88
CA VAL A 133 -10.42 14.88 -10.08
C VAL A 133 -10.72 13.86 -11.19
N VAL A 134 -9.88 13.82 -12.23
CA VAL A 134 -9.99 12.85 -13.34
C VAL A 134 -10.05 11.41 -12.81
N LEU A 135 -9.16 11.01 -11.90
CA LEU A 135 -9.17 9.66 -11.33
C LEU A 135 -10.39 9.42 -10.42
N ARG A 136 -10.77 10.42 -9.61
CA ARG A 136 -11.96 10.36 -8.75
C ARG A 136 -13.24 10.15 -9.55
N ASP A 137 -13.41 10.90 -10.63
CA ASP A 137 -14.57 10.83 -11.52
C ASP A 137 -14.56 9.52 -12.31
N THR A 138 -13.39 9.08 -12.77
CA THR A 138 -13.23 7.78 -13.45
C THR A 138 -13.76 6.63 -12.59
N LEU A 139 -13.42 6.59 -11.30
CA LEU A 139 -13.95 5.56 -10.40
C LEU A 139 -15.43 5.78 -10.10
N SER A 140 -15.84 7.01 -9.77
CA SER A 140 -17.21 7.33 -9.37
C SER A 140 -18.24 7.03 -10.47
N ALA A 141 -17.89 7.32 -11.73
CA ALA A 141 -18.73 7.05 -12.89
C ALA A 141 -18.86 5.56 -13.23
N ASN A 142 -18.01 4.69 -12.67
CA ASN A 142 -17.93 3.27 -13.01
C ASN A 142 -18.17 2.36 -11.79
N PRO A 143 -19.39 2.30 -11.24
CA PRO A 143 -19.71 1.52 -10.04
C PRO A 143 -19.52 0.00 -10.19
N GLY A 144 -19.40 -0.50 -11.42
CA GLY A 144 -19.08 -1.91 -11.72
C GLY A 144 -17.60 -2.28 -11.57
N HIS A 145 -16.74 -1.30 -11.29
CA HIS A 145 -15.30 -1.46 -11.11
C HIS A 145 -14.88 -1.16 -9.67
N ASP A 146 -13.98 -2.00 -9.16
CA ASP A 146 -13.39 -1.83 -7.83
C ASP A 146 -12.06 -1.05 -7.86
N ILE A 147 -11.45 -0.88 -9.04
CA ILE A 147 -10.18 -0.18 -9.19
C ILE A 147 -10.31 0.82 -10.35
N ALA A 148 -9.83 2.05 -10.12
CA ALA A 148 -9.43 2.96 -11.16
C ALA A 148 -7.92 3.19 -11.06
N LEU A 149 -7.22 2.94 -12.15
CA LEU A 149 -5.78 3.10 -12.28
C LEU A 149 -5.48 4.35 -13.09
N ILE A 150 -4.46 5.09 -12.68
CA ILE A 150 -3.80 6.11 -13.49
C ILE A 150 -2.30 5.88 -13.53
N VAL A 151 -1.70 6.09 -14.69
CA VAL A 151 -0.27 5.87 -14.93
C VAL A 151 0.33 7.14 -15.53
N ALA A 152 1.48 7.56 -15.00
CA ALA A 152 2.25 8.67 -15.57
C ALA A 152 2.64 8.41 -17.03
N ASP A 153 2.67 9.45 -17.86
CA ASP A 153 2.92 9.36 -19.30
C ASP A 153 4.22 8.59 -19.63
N ASP A 154 5.32 8.92 -18.96
CA ASP A 154 6.61 8.26 -19.14
C ASP A 154 6.55 6.76 -18.86
N LEU A 155 5.87 6.35 -17.78
CA LEU A 155 5.73 4.93 -17.44
C LEU A 155 4.83 4.18 -18.43
N TYR A 156 3.80 4.84 -18.96
CA TYR A 156 2.99 4.27 -20.03
C TYR A 156 3.83 4.03 -21.28
N HIS A 157 4.62 5.02 -21.71
CA HIS A 157 5.44 4.89 -22.91
C HIS A 157 6.60 3.91 -22.75
N ASP A 158 7.28 3.88 -21.60
CA ASP A 158 8.41 2.99 -21.33
C ASP A 158 8.01 1.51 -21.22
N VAL A 159 6.78 1.23 -20.76
CA VAL A 159 6.37 -0.14 -20.38
C VAL A 159 5.10 -0.57 -21.07
N ILE A 160 4.02 0.18 -20.93
CA ILE A 160 2.68 -0.29 -21.32
C ILE A 160 2.50 -0.23 -22.83
N ALA A 161 2.91 0.86 -23.49
CA ALA A 161 2.72 1.09 -24.92
C ALA A 161 3.34 0.01 -25.82
N HIS A 162 4.33 -0.74 -25.31
CA HIS A 162 4.99 -1.83 -26.02
C HIS A 162 4.18 -3.14 -26.06
N GLY A 163 3.10 -3.25 -25.29
CA GLY A 163 2.22 -4.44 -25.32
C GLY A 163 2.85 -5.70 -24.73
N TYR A 164 3.70 -5.55 -23.69
CA TYR A 164 4.17 -6.70 -22.93
C TYR A 164 2.99 -7.50 -22.34
N PRO A 165 3.13 -8.83 -22.14
CA PRO A 165 2.03 -9.63 -21.63
C PRO A 165 1.48 -9.14 -20.29
N GLY A 166 0.15 -9.11 -20.18
CA GLY A 166 -0.57 -8.86 -18.94
C GLY A 166 -1.28 -7.50 -18.85
N LEU A 167 -0.99 -6.54 -19.75
CA LEU A 167 -1.75 -5.30 -19.90
C LEU A 167 -1.94 -4.99 -21.39
N ASP A 168 -3.18 -4.72 -21.80
CA ASP A 168 -3.51 -4.27 -23.15
C ASP A 168 -3.34 -2.75 -23.25
N PRO A 169 -2.42 -2.23 -24.09
CA PRO A 169 -2.24 -0.79 -24.26
C PRO A 169 -3.52 -0.07 -24.72
N ALA A 170 -4.37 -0.74 -25.50
CA ALA A 170 -5.61 -0.18 -26.02
C ALA A 170 -6.69 0.00 -24.94
N ALA A 171 -6.52 -0.62 -23.77
CA ALA A 171 -7.42 -0.46 -22.64
C ALA A 171 -7.13 0.80 -21.81
N PHE A 172 -6.09 1.57 -22.15
CA PHE A 172 -5.73 2.82 -21.50
C PHE A 172 -6.23 4.02 -22.29
N THR A 173 -6.75 5.02 -21.58
CA THR A 173 -7.22 6.29 -22.16
C THR A 173 -6.31 7.42 -21.74
N LYS A 174 -5.75 8.15 -22.71
CA LYS A 174 -4.94 9.34 -22.42
C LYS A 174 -5.83 10.44 -21.84
N VAL A 175 -5.36 11.08 -20.78
CA VAL A 175 -6.01 12.20 -20.09
C VAL A 175 -5.00 13.31 -19.81
N HIS A 176 -5.49 14.54 -19.74
CA HIS A 176 -4.71 15.69 -19.28
C HIS A 176 -5.18 16.09 -17.88
N ILE A 177 -4.25 16.34 -16.97
CA ILE A 177 -4.52 16.68 -15.57
C ILE A 177 -3.98 18.07 -15.29
N GLU A 178 -4.83 18.90 -14.69
CA GLU A 178 -4.46 20.20 -14.17
C GLU A 178 -4.89 20.33 -12.72
N ILE A 179 -3.96 20.72 -11.84
CA ILE A 179 -4.23 21.06 -10.44
C ILE A 179 -3.61 22.43 -10.18
N PRO A 180 -4.27 23.54 -10.59
CA PRO A 180 -3.69 24.88 -10.51
C PRO A 180 -3.28 25.29 -9.09
N ALA A 181 -4.07 24.92 -8.09
CA ALA A 181 -3.78 25.17 -6.67
C ALA A 181 -2.47 24.50 -6.18
N LYS A 182 -1.94 23.54 -6.94
CA LYS A 182 -0.67 22.85 -6.67
C LYS A 182 0.38 23.09 -7.75
N GLY A 183 0.09 23.95 -8.74
CA GLY A 183 0.99 24.22 -9.86
C GLY A 183 1.36 22.97 -10.66
N PHE A 184 0.45 22.00 -10.75
CA PHE A 184 0.71 20.70 -11.37
C PHE A 184 -0.07 20.55 -12.69
N THR A 185 0.64 20.19 -13.75
CA THR A 185 0.06 19.78 -15.04
C THR A 185 0.81 18.53 -15.50
N ALA A 186 0.07 17.54 -16.03
CA ALA A 186 0.66 16.32 -16.56
C ALA A 186 -0.29 15.64 -17.53
N ASP A 187 0.27 15.01 -18.56
CA ASP A 187 -0.40 13.95 -19.29
C ASP A 187 -0.31 12.64 -18.49
N ALA A 188 -1.36 11.83 -18.57
CA ALA A 188 -1.43 10.53 -17.90
C ALA A 188 -2.38 9.60 -18.64
N TRP A 189 -2.45 8.35 -18.19
CA TRP A 189 -3.26 7.31 -18.81
C TRP A 189 -4.13 6.63 -17.76
N THR A 190 -5.45 6.68 -17.94
CA THR A 190 -6.40 6.00 -17.05
C THR A 190 -6.79 4.63 -17.59
N HIS A 191 -7.04 3.70 -16.67
CA HIS A 191 -7.51 2.36 -16.97
C HIS A 191 -8.44 1.87 -15.86
N LEU A 192 -9.45 1.08 -16.24
CA LEU A 192 -10.39 0.44 -15.32
C LEU A 192 -10.15 -1.06 -15.33
N PRO A 193 -9.08 -1.54 -14.68
CA PRO A 193 -8.71 -2.94 -14.78
C PRO A 193 -9.79 -3.81 -14.14
N ARG A 194 -9.98 -4.99 -14.73
CA ARG A 194 -10.84 -6.05 -14.21
C ARG A 194 -10.08 -7.35 -14.35
N LEU A 195 -10.26 -8.23 -13.39
CA LEU A 195 -9.73 -9.57 -13.49
C LEU A 195 -10.43 -10.31 -14.65
N ASP A 196 -9.68 -10.54 -15.72
CA ASP A 196 -10.09 -11.41 -16.80
C ASP A 196 -10.00 -12.85 -16.29
N HIS A 197 -11.16 -13.46 -16.02
CA HIS A 197 -11.19 -14.86 -15.56
C HIS A 197 -10.65 -15.82 -16.63
N ALA A 198 -10.48 -15.34 -17.87
CA ALA A 198 -9.89 -16.08 -18.99
C ALA A 198 -8.35 -16.18 -18.93
N GLY A 199 -7.65 -15.18 -18.39
CA GLY A 199 -6.18 -15.15 -18.32
C GLY A 199 -5.59 -16.10 -17.27
N MET A 200 -6.30 -16.36 -16.18
CA MET A 200 -5.84 -17.25 -15.10
C MET A 200 -5.85 -18.74 -15.48
N ALA A 201 -6.68 -19.17 -16.43
CA ALA A 201 -6.72 -20.56 -16.88
C ALA A 201 -5.46 -20.97 -17.67
N ALA A 202 -4.70 -20.00 -18.18
CA ALA A 202 -3.47 -20.25 -18.95
C ALA A 202 -2.21 -20.45 -18.09
N THR A 203 -2.27 -20.15 -16.79
CA THR A 203 -1.14 -20.23 -15.84
C THR A 203 -1.34 -21.26 -14.72
N GLY A 204 -2.18 -22.28 -14.94
CA GLY A 204 -2.07 -23.51 -14.15
C GLY A 204 -0.71 -24.17 -14.39
N PRO A 205 -0.11 -24.88 -13.41
CA PRO A 205 1.10 -25.66 -13.66
C PRO A 205 0.83 -26.60 -14.83
N ARG A 206 1.48 -26.35 -15.98
CA ARG A 206 1.57 -27.37 -17.02
C ARG A 206 2.31 -28.53 -16.38
N GLU A 207 1.57 -29.56 -15.99
CA GLU A 207 2.13 -30.89 -15.78
C GLU A 207 2.88 -31.26 -17.05
N THR A 208 4.21 -31.07 -17.01
CA THR A 208 5.08 -31.61 -18.03
C THR A 208 4.90 -33.11 -17.97
N SER A 209 4.22 -33.67 -18.96
CA SER A 209 4.15 -35.11 -19.19
C SER A 209 5.57 -35.65 -19.26
N ARG A 210 6.06 -36.20 -18.15
CA ARG A 210 7.27 -37.03 -18.10
C ARG A 210 6.93 -38.41 -18.65
N GLY A 211 6.69 -38.45 -19.95
CA GLY A 211 6.85 -39.64 -20.77
C GLY A 211 8.08 -39.44 -21.63
N HIS A 212 9.04 -40.37 -21.54
CA HIS A 212 10.24 -40.45 -22.36
C HIS A 212 11.42 -39.58 -21.94
N LEU A 213 12.27 -40.12 -21.06
CA LEU A 213 13.72 -40.26 -21.24
C LEU A 213 14.28 -41.00 -20.01
N ALA A 214 13.97 -42.29 -19.94
CA ALA A 214 14.78 -43.23 -19.19
C ALA A 214 15.90 -43.69 -20.12
N ARG A 215 17.09 -43.11 -19.96
CA ARG A 215 18.41 -43.75 -20.08
C ARG A 215 19.51 -42.70 -20.02
N ASP A 216 20.57 -43.10 -19.32
CA ASP A 216 21.91 -42.51 -19.28
C ASP A 216 22.09 -41.26 -18.42
N VAL A 217 22.46 -41.46 -17.15
CA VAL A 217 23.84 -41.25 -16.65
C VAL A 217 23.91 -41.80 -15.22
N ALA A 218 24.54 -42.95 -15.07
CA ALA A 218 25.10 -43.43 -13.82
C ALA A 218 26.60 -43.60 -14.03
N MET A 219 27.43 -42.69 -13.53
CA MET A 219 28.79 -43.01 -13.08
C MET A 219 29.42 -41.81 -12.35
N GLY A 220 29.96 -42.05 -11.15
CA GLY A 220 31.00 -41.18 -10.59
C GLY A 220 30.79 -40.65 -9.16
N ALA A 221 30.54 -41.51 -8.19
CA ALA A 221 30.87 -41.23 -6.80
C ALA A 221 32.26 -41.81 -6.50
N ALA A 222 33.24 -40.98 -6.11
CA ALA A 222 34.31 -41.34 -5.16
C ALA A 222 35.28 -40.17 -4.84
N VAL A 223 35.29 -39.80 -3.55
CA VAL A 223 36.46 -39.61 -2.67
C VAL A 223 37.47 -38.51 -2.98
N VAL A 224 37.59 -37.52 -2.08
CA VAL A 224 38.82 -37.23 -1.28
C VAL A 224 38.41 -36.59 0.05
N ALA A 225 38.94 -37.14 1.14
CA ALA A 225 38.81 -36.62 2.50
C ALA A 225 40.21 -36.31 3.08
N ILE A 226 40.23 -35.35 4.02
CA ILE A 226 41.24 -35.09 5.10
C ILE A 226 42.48 -34.28 4.61
N SER A 227 42.85 -33.12 5.17
CA SER A 227 43.27 -32.90 6.57
C SER A 227 43.41 -31.43 6.99
N THR A 228 43.01 -31.11 8.25
CA THR A 228 43.58 -30.18 9.27
C THR A 228 44.01 -28.76 8.86
N GLY A 229 43.62 -27.65 9.48
CA GLY A 229 43.06 -27.33 10.80
C GLY A 229 43.77 -26.06 11.32
N LEU A 230 43.02 -25.06 11.82
CA LEU A 230 43.49 -24.13 12.87
C LEU A 230 42.33 -23.30 13.45
N THR A 231 42.34 -23.27 14.77
CA THR A 231 41.36 -22.87 15.76
C THR A 231 41.28 -21.35 15.96
N SER A 232 40.08 -20.80 16.23
CA SER A 232 39.84 -19.94 17.42
C SER A 232 38.37 -19.54 17.61
N ILE A 233 37.75 -20.19 18.61
CA ILE A 233 36.93 -19.65 19.72
C ILE A 233 35.80 -18.66 19.38
N PHE A 234 34.55 -19.11 19.53
CA PHE A 234 33.48 -18.29 20.10
C PHE A 234 32.76 -19.09 21.19
N THR A 235 32.80 -18.56 22.41
CA THR A 235 32.25 -19.16 23.63
C THR A 235 30.72 -19.03 23.66
N ALA A 236 30.10 -20.06 24.21
CA ALA A 236 28.67 -20.29 24.35
C ALA A 236 27.92 -19.23 25.18
N ALA A 237 26.65 -19.04 24.83
CA ALA A 237 25.57 -18.84 25.79
C ALA A 237 24.24 -19.29 25.16
N LEU A 238 23.81 -20.50 25.55
CA LEU A 238 22.40 -20.91 25.53
C LEU A 238 22.11 -21.29 26.98
N ASP A 239 21.20 -20.59 27.63
CA ASP A 239 20.28 -21.27 28.53
C ASP A 239 18.96 -20.51 28.70
N ALA A 240 17.97 -21.31 29.06
CA ALA A 240 16.56 -21.17 28.85
C ALA A 240 15.82 -20.10 29.68
N ALA A 241 14.77 -19.58 29.04
CA ALA A 241 13.39 -19.49 29.49
C ALA A 241 13.04 -19.59 30.99
N ASP A 242 12.40 -18.51 31.45
CA ASP A 242 11.03 -18.45 32.01
C ASP A 242 10.80 -18.35 33.53
N HIS A 243 9.73 -17.60 33.82
CA HIS A 243 8.91 -17.45 35.01
C HIS A 243 9.29 -16.44 36.12
N THR A 244 8.61 -15.28 36.00
CA THR A 244 7.72 -14.63 36.99
C THR A 244 8.13 -14.58 38.48
N SER A 245 8.17 -13.36 39.02
CA SER A 245 7.31 -12.86 40.12
C SER A 245 8.07 -12.00 41.15
N GLY A 246 7.56 -10.77 41.34
CA GLY A 246 7.28 -10.19 42.66
C GLY A 246 8.40 -9.55 43.47
N TYR A 247 8.41 -8.20 43.54
CA TYR A 247 8.73 -7.38 44.72
C TYR A 247 8.55 -5.89 44.36
N ASP A 248 8.21 -4.97 45.24
CA ASP A 248 7.45 -5.00 46.49
C ASP A 248 7.14 -3.53 46.83
N THR A 249 6.16 -3.39 47.69
CA THR A 249 5.57 -2.18 48.24
C THR A 249 6.36 -1.66 49.45
N ALA A 250 6.50 -0.34 49.61
CA ALA A 250 6.65 0.38 50.88
C ALA A 250 6.44 1.89 50.58
N GLY A 251 5.33 2.52 50.99
CA GLY A 251 5.08 3.09 52.34
C GLY A 251 5.77 4.46 52.46
N SER A 252 5.19 5.58 52.89
CA SER A 252 4.02 5.94 53.71
C SER A 252 3.91 7.50 53.67
N PRO A 253 3.22 8.22 54.60
CA PRO A 253 1.78 8.54 54.66
C PRO A 253 1.50 10.06 54.49
N TYR A 254 0.25 10.46 54.28
CA TYR A 254 -0.33 11.61 55.00
C TYR A 254 -1.86 11.52 55.04
N ASP A 255 -2.33 11.68 56.27
CA ASP A 255 -3.69 11.66 56.81
C ASP A 255 -4.33 13.07 56.72
N GLY A 256 -5.66 13.15 56.75
CA GLY A 256 -6.36 14.41 56.99
C GLY A 256 -7.75 14.54 56.37
N SER A 257 -8.75 13.97 57.07
CA SER A 257 -10.21 14.20 57.01
C SER A 257 -10.59 15.72 57.01
N THR A 258 -11.81 16.22 56.72
CA THR A 258 -13.18 15.75 56.99
C THR A 258 -14.20 16.68 56.27
N GLU A 259 -15.39 16.14 56.02
CA GLU A 259 -16.74 16.76 56.17
C GLU A 259 -17.19 17.98 55.34
N GLY A 260 -18.46 17.89 54.90
CA GLY A 260 -19.29 19.05 54.60
C GLY A 260 -20.35 18.79 53.53
N ALA A 261 -21.48 18.22 53.93
CA ALA A 261 -22.70 18.18 53.13
C ALA A 261 -23.28 19.59 52.95
N ASP A 262 -23.88 19.88 51.79
CA ASP A 262 -25.08 20.73 51.77
C ASP A 262 -25.98 20.45 50.55
N THR A 263 -27.27 20.54 50.83
CA THR A 263 -28.45 20.29 50.02
C THR A 263 -29.12 21.61 49.65
N GLY A 264 -29.77 21.64 48.49
CA GLY A 264 -30.91 22.53 48.23
C GLY A 264 -30.67 23.53 47.10
N HIS A 265 -31.41 23.46 46.00
CA HIS A 265 -32.78 24.00 45.78
C HIS A 265 -32.78 25.49 45.41
N GLY A 266 -33.38 25.84 44.28
CA GLY A 266 -33.71 27.23 43.98
C GLY A 266 -33.76 27.55 42.49
N LEU A 267 -34.98 27.58 41.96
CA LEU A 267 -35.40 28.16 40.69
C LEU A 267 -35.09 29.66 40.62
N ASP A 268 -34.89 30.23 39.43
CA ASP A 268 -35.68 31.40 39.04
C ASP A 268 -35.67 31.65 37.52
N ASP A 269 -36.85 31.98 37.01
CA ASP A 269 -37.18 32.43 35.67
C ASP A 269 -36.92 33.95 35.56
N GLY A 270 -36.72 34.48 34.35
CA GLY A 270 -36.51 35.92 34.20
C GLY A 270 -36.43 36.43 32.76
N HIS A 271 -37.60 36.61 32.16
CA HIS A 271 -37.95 37.44 30.99
C HIS A 271 -37.03 38.66 30.66
N ALA A 272 -36.80 38.92 29.35
CA ALA A 272 -37.48 39.98 28.56
C ALA A 272 -36.63 40.48 27.36
N THR A 273 -37.30 40.56 26.18
CA THR A 273 -37.24 41.60 25.11
C THR A 273 -35.87 42.09 24.61
N ASP A 274 -35.58 42.14 23.31
CA ASP A 274 -36.10 43.20 22.44
C ASP A 274 -35.96 42.90 20.93
N MET A 275 -36.76 43.65 20.19
CA MET A 275 -37.13 43.62 18.78
C MET A 275 -36.39 44.74 18.02
N ALA A 276 -35.84 44.43 16.83
CA ALA A 276 -35.55 45.37 15.72
C ALA A 276 -35.08 44.49 14.54
N ASP A 277 -35.83 44.25 13.47
CA ASP A 277 -36.37 45.15 12.43
C ASP A 277 -35.34 46.09 11.75
N ALA A 278 -35.43 46.05 10.41
CA ALA A 278 -35.04 47.03 9.39
C ALA A 278 -33.67 46.88 8.66
N ASP A 279 -33.80 46.31 7.44
CA ASP A 279 -33.47 46.89 6.13
C ASP A 279 -32.06 47.41 5.81
N GLY A 280 -31.55 46.92 4.66
CA GLY A 280 -30.40 47.42 3.92
C GLY A 280 -29.95 46.45 2.83
#